data_AF-A0A3Q2PK85-F1
#
_entry.id   AF-A0A3Q2PK85-F1
#
_cell.length_a   1.000
_cell.length_b   1.000
_cell.length_c   1.000
_cell.angle_alpha   90.00
_cell.angle_beta   90.00
_cell.angle_gamma   90.00
#
_symmetry.space_group_name_H-M   'P 1'
#
loop_
_entity.id
_entity.type
_entity.pdbx_description
1 polymer ?
#
loop_
_entity_poly.entity_id
_entity_poly.type
_entity_poly.pdbx_seq_one_letter_code
_entity_poly.pdbx_strand_id
1 'polypeptide(L)'
;MQGEEKCAFSSWKYSHYFKFMSSKDDIKVRCTLCGGDKVLSSLKNTTSNLKKHLTSQHSAVKLSGFDCRWFQAKSRDCRRAPASQTTKAGFPYSYHYQCRAAPQNILFILPREGVYRDGEKSKSCAENVPFVSTTADIWSVNNISYLGLTVHWISESTLERNKAALACWKICGRHTYDVIGAEMENIHSSYGLLNKVVATVTDNRSNFVKAFQVYQPAEESQDDEEDTGEEDDGQLCLPPHHRCASHTINIISTNYVEKYLTSNAESKALYRSSIAKCTAFWTKSSRSTLASETVEEVSKIKLLVPTSTRWNSFFDAVNRIIEMPMSELDMLCTKLGVKCFKYKEYQFLHEYCSFMKLMTAALDIVQGDCPYGTLLPTLEVLMQKTLAVKDTLSRMTAGLPDAIVKAIHNRFAGVLDDKDALLAAASCPKFKLRWLRDAGRKDLVKVLVTAECRATAPAAQSPPSVATTSGSQGEMDFFSFEVEPKDDTYSAENKVMDYLRSAYDLQIFAPFQLSDKTFEKLLLMRYNHWFNRTTPLFHF
;
A
#
# COMPACT_ATOMS: atom_id res chain seq x y z
N MET A 1 30.62 -30.38 -9.47
CA MET A 1 29.20 -30.73 -9.67
C MET A 1 29.00 -32.18 -9.25
N GLN A 2 28.59 -32.41 -8.01
CA GLN A 2 27.93 -33.66 -7.61
C GLN A 2 26.42 -33.37 -7.70
N GLY A 3 25.67 -34.26 -8.36
CA GLY A 3 24.22 -34.09 -8.53
C GLY A 3 23.53 -34.17 -7.18
N GLU A 4 22.84 -33.11 -6.77
CA GLU A 4 21.88 -33.17 -5.67
C GLU A 4 20.78 -34.17 -6.05
N GLU A 5 20.65 -35.25 -5.27
CA GLU A 5 19.54 -36.20 -5.40
C GLU A 5 18.21 -35.43 -5.31
N LYS A 6 17.42 -35.48 -6.39
CA LYS A 6 16.07 -34.90 -6.43
C LYS A 6 15.17 -35.62 -5.44
N CYS A 7 14.91 -34.97 -4.32
CA CYS A 7 14.01 -35.44 -3.29
C CYS A 7 12.53 -35.20 -3.69
N ALA A 8 11.64 -36.18 -3.49
CA ALA A 8 10.21 -36.04 -3.79
C ALA A 8 9.57 -34.87 -3.03
N PHE A 9 10.07 -34.57 -1.83
CA PHE A 9 9.60 -33.44 -1.01
C PHE A 9 9.84 -32.08 -1.66
N SER A 10 10.99 -31.83 -2.29
CA SER A 10 11.31 -30.52 -2.87
C SER A 10 10.49 -30.18 -4.12
N SER A 11 9.84 -31.17 -4.72
CA SER A 11 8.94 -31.02 -5.87
C SER A 11 7.47 -31.25 -5.53
N TRP A 12 7.14 -31.46 -4.25
CA TRP A 12 5.80 -31.80 -3.81
C TRP A 12 4.94 -30.55 -3.53
N LYS A 13 3.70 -30.58 -4.01
CA LYS A 13 2.78 -29.43 -3.97
C LYS A 13 2.44 -28.92 -2.56
N TYR A 14 2.53 -29.75 -1.54
CA TYR A 14 2.23 -29.34 -0.17
C TYR A 14 3.49 -29.14 0.70
N SER A 15 4.67 -29.09 0.09
CA SER A 15 5.95 -28.94 0.81
C SER A 15 6.05 -27.65 1.63
N HIS A 16 5.35 -26.59 1.25
CA HIS A 16 5.36 -25.30 1.96
C HIS A 16 4.69 -25.33 3.34
N TYR A 17 3.87 -26.34 3.65
CA TYR A 17 3.34 -26.56 5.00
C TYR A 17 4.35 -27.21 5.96
N PHE A 18 5.59 -27.39 5.49
CA PHE A 18 6.63 -28.11 6.21
C PHE A 18 7.98 -27.38 6.12
N LYS A 19 8.64 -27.21 7.26
CA LYS A 19 10.01 -26.70 7.36
C LYS A 19 10.99 -27.87 7.29
N PHE A 20 11.84 -27.89 6.27
CA PHE A 20 12.89 -28.90 6.13
C PHE A 20 13.93 -28.77 7.24
N MET A 21 14.35 -29.90 7.82
CA MET A 21 15.36 -29.94 8.88
C MET A 21 16.65 -30.66 8.45
N SER A 22 16.55 -31.89 7.95
CA SER A 22 17.72 -32.66 7.47
C SER A 22 17.32 -33.81 6.56
N SER A 23 18.27 -34.34 5.78
CA SER A 23 18.06 -35.51 4.89
C SER A 23 19.26 -36.46 4.85
N LYS A 24 19.70 -36.95 6.02
CA LYS A 24 20.79 -37.94 6.07
C LYS A 24 20.34 -39.27 5.44
N ASP A 25 19.28 -39.87 5.97
CA ASP A 25 18.67 -41.11 5.43
C ASP A 25 17.23 -40.83 4.99
N ASP A 26 16.39 -40.46 5.95
CA ASP A 26 15.05 -39.92 5.70
C ASP A 26 15.03 -38.39 5.75
N ILE A 27 14.05 -37.81 5.07
CA ILE A 27 13.70 -36.40 5.17
C ILE A 27 13.05 -36.16 6.53
N LYS A 28 13.67 -35.32 7.35
CA LYS A 28 13.03 -34.79 8.55
C LYS A 28 12.48 -33.41 8.26
N VAL A 29 11.17 -33.24 8.49
CA VAL A 29 10.44 -31.99 8.28
C VAL A 29 9.59 -31.66 9.49
N ARG A 30 9.39 -30.38 9.77
CA ARG A 30 8.51 -29.89 10.83
C ARG A 30 7.25 -29.32 10.23
N CYS A 31 6.07 -29.70 10.70
CA CYS A 31 4.83 -29.09 10.23
C CYS A 31 4.70 -27.65 10.76
N THR A 32 4.36 -26.69 9.90
CA THR A 32 4.17 -25.28 10.29
C THR A 32 2.77 -24.96 10.81
N LEU A 33 1.81 -25.90 10.66
CA LEU A 33 0.43 -25.74 11.10
C LEU A 33 0.17 -26.33 12.49
N CYS A 34 1.08 -27.15 13.01
CA CYS A 34 0.97 -27.70 14.37
C CYS A 34 1.37 -26.63 15.40
N GLY A 35 0.60 -26.51 16.49
CA GLY A 35 0.92 -25.63 17.63
C GLY A 35 2.13 -26.04 18.49
N GLY A 36 3.06 -26.83 17.93
CA GLY A 36 4.26 -27.32 18.61
C GLY A 36 5.31 -27.88 17.65
N ASP A 37 6.47 -28.29 18.16
CA ASP A 37 7.63 -28.76 17.39
C ASP A 37 7.47 -30.20 16.85
N LYS A 38 6.35 -30.47 16.17
CA LYS A 38 6.05 -31.79 15.62
C LYS A 38 6.93 -32.07 14.39
N VAL A 39 7.97 -32.88 14.59
CA VAL A 39 8.88 -33.35 13.56
C VAL A 39 8.39 -34.67 12.98
N LEU A 40 8.33 -34.75 11.66
CA LEU A 40 7.90 -35.90 10.88
C LEU A 40 9.07 -36.39 10.02
N SER A 41 9.20 -37.71 9.90
CA SER A 41 10.20 -38.36 9.04
C SER A 41 9.51 -38.92 7.80
N SER A 42 10.04 -38.68 6.60
CA SER A 42 9.53 -39.23 5.33
C SER A 42 10.66 -39.76 4.47
N LEU A 43 10.43 -40.87 3.76
CA LEU A 43 11.38 -41.41 2.79
C LEU A 43 11.64 -40.39 1.67
N LYS A 44 12.86 -40.37 1.11
CA LYS A 44 13.28 -39.40 0.08
C LYS A 44 12.43 -39.40 -1.19
N ASN A 45 11.75 -40.50 -1.49
CA ASN A 45 10.98 -40.73 -2.73
C ASN A 45 9.45 -40.63 -2.55
N THR A 46 8.94 -40.39 -1.34
CA THR A 46 7.49 -40.27 -1.10
C THR A 46 7.17 -39.17 -0.10
N THR A 47 5.94 -38.67 -0.17
CA THR A 47 5.37 -37.65 0.71
C THR A 47 4.01 -38.08 1.28
N SER A 48 3.68 -39.37 1.17
CA SER A 48 2.36 -39.91 1.51
C SER A 48 2.01 -39.76 2.99
N ASN A 49 2.96 -39.98 3.89
CA ASN A 49 2.82 -39.78 5.32
C ASN A 49 2.66 -38.30 5.71
N LEU A 50 3.35 -37.39 5.02
CA LEU A 50 3.19 -35.95 5.18
C LEU A 50 1.81 -35.48 4.69
N LYS A 51 1.33 -36.03 3.56
CA LYS A 51 -0.04 -35.77 3.08
C LYS A 51 -1.07 -36.23 4.10
N LYS A 52 -0.93 -37.47 4.59
CA LYS A 52 -1.79 -38.04 5.64
C LYS A 52 -1.79 -37.19 6.90
N HIS A 53 -0.64 -36.63 7.28
CA HIS A 53 -0.55 -35.73 8.42
C HIS A 53 -1.38 -34.45 8.20
N LEU A 54 -1.24 -33.79 7.05
CA LEU A 54 -2.04 -32.59 6.73
C LEU A 54 -3.53 -32.90 6.72
N THR A 55 -3.94 -33.98 6.07
CA THR A 55 -5.37 -34.33 5.95
C THR A 55 -6.00 -34.79 7.27
N SER A 56 -5.23 -35.38 8.19
CA SER A 56 -5.76 -35.91 9.46
C SER A 56 -5.68 -34.93 10.62
N GLN A 57 -4.65 -34.08 10.68
CA GLN A 57 -4.42 -33.17 11.82
C GLN A 57 -4.82 -31.73 11.49
N HIS A 58 -4.98 -31.42 10.21
CA HIS A 58 -5.33 -30.09 9.71
C HIS A 58 -6.50 -30.19 8.71
N SER A 59 -7.49 -31.05 9.00
CA SER A 59 -8.68 -31.23 8.16
C SER A 59 -9.49 -29.95 7.99
N ALA A 60 -9.45 -29.05 8.97
CA ALA A 60 -10.07 -27.72 8.92
C ALA A 60 -9.30 -26.70 8.05
N VAL A 61 -8.08 -27.03 7.59
CA VAL A 61 -7.25 -26.14 6.77
C VAL A 61 -7.41 -26.54 5.30
N LYS A 62 -7.94 -25.62 4.46
CA LYS A 62 -8.02 -25.83 3.00
C LYS A 62 -6.59 -25.91 2.43
N LEU A 63 -6.18 -27.10 1.98
CA LEU A 63 -4.82 -27.37 1.50
C LEU A 63 -4.66 -26.98 0.03
N SER A 64 -3.93 -25.90 -0.24
CA SER A 64 -3.60 -25.46 -1.60
C SER A 64 -2.29 -26.10 -2.08
N GLY A 65 -2.21 -26.51 -3.35
CA GLY A 65 -0.99 -27.09 -3.93
C GLY A 65 -0.09 -26.05 -4.62
N PHE A 66 1.20 -26.05 -4.31
CA PHE A 66 2.24 -25.27 -4.96
C PHE A 66 2.89 -26.02 -6.14
N ASP A 67 2.85 -25.48 -7.37
CA ASP A 67 3.61 -26.08 -8.49
C ASP A 67 5.05 -25.56 -8.57
N CYS A 68 6.00 -26.31 -7.98
CA CYS A 68 7.44 -26.02 -8.07
C CYS A 68 7.95 -25.91 -9.52
N ARG A 69 7.34 -26.62 -10.48
CA ARG A 69 7.78 -26.59 -11.89
C ARG A 69 7.41 -25.29 -12.57
N TRP A 70 6.22 -24.76 -12.28
CA TRP A 70 5.79 -23.45 -12.74
C TRP A 70 6.74 -22.35 -12.24
N PHE A 71 7.11 -22.37 -10.95
CA PHE A 71 8.02 -21.35 -10.37
C PHE A 71 9.41 -21.40 -11.02
N GLN A 72 9.95 -22.61 -11.22
CA GLN A 72 11.24 -22.81 -11.89
C GLN A 72 11.20 -22.40 -13.38
N ALA A 73 10.09 -22.65 -14.08
CA ALA A 73 9.90 -22.26 -15.48
C ALA A 73 9.86 -20.73 -15.63
N LYS A 74 9.04 -20.04 -14.85
CA LYS A 74 8.97 -18.57 -14.82
C LYS A 74 10.32 -17.94 -14.45
N SER A 75 11.02 -18.54 -13.49
CA SER A 75 12.36 -18.08 -13.10
C SER A 75 13.43 -18.25 -14.19
N ARG A 76 13.23 -19.20 -15.12
CA ARG A 76 14.10 -19.39 -16.29
C ARG A 76 13.73 -18.42 -17.43
N ASP A 77 12.45 -18.17 -17.64
CA ASP A 77 11.97 -17.24 -18.66
C ASP A 77 12.38 -15.79 -18.37
N CYS A 78 12.32 -15.38 -17.10
CA CYS A 78 12.86 -14.08 -16.68
C CYS A 78 14.39 -13.97 -16.90
N ARG A 79 15.13 -15.08 -16.79
CA ARG A 79 16.58 -15.12 -17.03
C ARG A 79 16.96 -15.13 -18.52
N ARG A 80 16.04 -15.52 -19.41
CA ARG A 80 16.26 -15.63 -20.87
C ARG A 80 15.83 -14.38 -21.67
N ALA A 81 15.35 -13.33 -21.01
CA ALA A 81 15.07 -12.05 -21.69
C ALA A 81 16.35 -11.54 -22.39
N PRO A 82 16.29 -11.10 -23.66
CA PRO A 82 17.48 -10.76 -24.43
C PRO A 82 18.23 -9.59 -23.80
N ALA A 83 19.51 -9.80 -23.52
CA ALA A 83 20.43 -8.72 -23.21
C ALA A 83 20.62 -7.87 -24.47
N SER A 84 20.04 -6.67 -24.52
CA SER A 84 20.45 -5.71 -25.54
C SER A 84 21.91 -5.37 -25.31
N GLN A 85 22.74 -5.67 -26.31
CA GLN A 85 24.17 -5.48 -26.32
C GLN A 85 24.54 -4.05 -25.90
N THR A 86 25.43 -3.94 -24.91
CA THR A 86 26.20 -2.72 -24.67
C THR A 86 27.11 -2.46 -25.86
N THR A 87 26.70 -1.60 -26.80
CA THR A 87 27.66 -1.00 -27.73
C THR A 87 28.43 0.10 -26.98
N LYS A 88 29.67 -0.23 -26.60
CA LYS A 88 30.70 0.77 -26.30
C LYS A 88 30.96 1.57 -27.57
N ALA A 89 30.44 2.78 -27.65
CA ALA A 89 31.01 3.83 -28.49
C ALA A 89 31.35 4.98 -27.55
N GLY A 90 32.62 5.10 -27.21
CA GLY A 90 33.13 6.26 -26.50
C GLY A 90 33.27 7.43 -27.46
N PHE A 91 32.83 8.60 -27.04
CA PHE A 91 33.56 9.85 -27.24
C PHE A 91 33.30 10.77 -26.03
N PRO A 92 34.26 11.65 -25.68
CA PRO A 92 34.43 12.21 -24.35
C PRO A 92 33.90 13.65 -24.29
N TYR A 93 33.07 13.98 -23.30
CA TYR A 93 33.06 15.33 -22.72
C TYR A 93 32.55 15.25 -21.29
N SER A 94 33.46 15.52 -20.36
CA SER A 94 33.19 15.77 -18.96
C SER A 94 32.47 17.11 -18.81
N TYR A 95 31.24 17.10 -18.31
CA TYR A 95 30.66 18.26 -17.65
C TYR A 95 30.21 17.86 -16.25
N HIS A 96 30.97 18.36 -15.28
CA HIS A 96 30.57 18.44 -13.88
C HIS A 96 29.27 19.24 -13.78
N TYR A 97 28.17 18.60 -13.41
CA TYR A 97 27.03 19.27 -12.79
C TYR A 97 26.76 18.63 -11.44
N GLN A 98 27.26 19.29 -10.38
CA GLN A 98 26.76 19.10 -9.03
C GLN A 98 25.31 19.60 -8.97
N CYS A 99 24.35 18.69 -9.05
CA CYS A 99 22.97 18.95 -8.67
C CYS A 99 22.69 18.17 -7.39
N ARG A 100 22.65 18.87 -6.25
CA ARG A 100 22.32 18.29 -4.96
C ARG A 100 20.90 17.72 -5.00
N ALA A 101 20.79 16.43 -4.66
CA ALA A 101 19.58 15.69 -4.30
C ALA A 101 18.56 15.33 -5.40
N ALA A 102 19.03 14.86 -6.56
CA ALA A 102 18.27 13.91 -7.38
C ALA A 102 19.06 12.60 -7.43
N PRO A 103 18.46 11.40 -7.29
CA PRO A 103 19.14 10.19 -7.70
C PRO A 103 19.19 10.17 -9.24
N GLN A 104 20.21 10.85 -9.79
CA GLN A 104 20.67 10.63 -11.15
C GLN A 104 21.28 9.22 -11.19
N ASN A 105 20.54 8.27 -11.76
CA ASN A 105 20.96 7.01 -12.39
C ASN A 105 19.76 6.04 -12.46
N ILE A 106 18.73 6.37 -13.24
CA ILE A 106 17.69 5.38 -13.60
C ILE A 106 18.22 4.61 -14.81
N LEU A 107 19.06 3.61 -14.51
CA LEU A 107 19.34 2.52 -15.43
C LEU A 107 18.05 1.68 -15.53
N PHE A 108 17.56 1.43 -16.74
CA PHE A 108 16.47 0.47 -16.98
C PHE A 108 16.95 -0.94 -16.57
N ILE A 109 16.78 -1.31 -15.31
CA ILE A 109 17.15 -2.63 -14.81
C ILE A 109 15.99 -3.57 -15.07
N LEU A 110 16.06 -4.35 -16.16
CA LEU A 110 15.39 -5.64 -16.23
C LEU A 110 15.84 -6.47 -15.01
N PRO A 111 14.95 -7.22 -14.33
CA PRO A 111 15.27 -7.84 -13.05
C PRO A 111 16.38 -8.90 -13.23
N ARG A 112 17.63 -8.51 -12.95
CA ARG A 112 18.74 -9.43 -12.66
C ARG A 112 18.61 -9.94 -11.22
N GLU A 113 19.40 -10.97 -10.89
CA GLU A 113 19.54 -11.74 -9.63
C GLU A 113 19.19 -11.07 -8.28
N GLY A 114 19.16 -9.74 -8.18
CA GLY A 114 18.79 -8.99 -6.97
C GLY A 114 17.37 -9.26 -6.47
N VAL A 115 16.37 -9.41 -7.36
CA VAL A 115 14.98 -9.72 -6.96
C VAL A 115 14.86 -11.08 -6.30
N TYR A 116 15.63 -12.07 -6.80
CA TYR A 116 15.67 -13.42 -6.21
C TYR A 116 16.37 -13.41 -4.85
N ARG A 117 17.47 -12.66 -4.72
CA ARG A 117 18.19 -12.48 -3.45
C ARG A 117 17.34 -11.76 -2.39
N ASP A 118 16.52 -10.81 -2.80
CA ASP A 118 15.58 -10.11 -1.92
C ASP A 118 14.43 -11.03 -1.50
N GLY A 119 13.86 -11.81 -2.43
CA GLY A 119 12.81 -12.78 -2.15
C GLY A 119 13.21 -13.89 -1.15
N GLU A 120 14.44 -14.41 -1.22
CA GLU A 120 14.94 -15.43 -0.28
C GLU A 120 15.16 -14.88 1.13
N LYS A 121 15.75 -13.67 1.26
CA LYS A 121 15.86 -12.99 2.56
C LYS A 121 14.47 -12.70 3.14
N SER A 122 13.55 -12.26 2.29
CA SER A 122 12.19 -11.87 2.67
C SER A 122 11.34 -13.05 3.12
N LYS A 123 11.56 -14.25 2.57
CA LYS A 123 10.95 -15.48 3.05
C LYS A 123 11.27 -15.72 4.53
N SER A 124 12.54 -15.58 4.93
CA SER A 124 12.95 -15.75 6.33
C SER A 124 12.38 -14.69 7.28
N CYS A 125 12.20 -13.45 6.80
CA CYS A 125 11.66 -12.35 7.61
C CYS A 125 10.13 -12.36 7.70
N ALA A 126 9.42 -12.76 6.64
CA ALA A 126 7.96 -12.86 6.61
C ALA A 126 7.42 -14.19 7.19
N GLU A 127 8.26 -15.23 7.29
CA GLU A 127 7.89 -16.52 7.91
C GLU A 127 7.41 -16.35 9.37
N ASN A 128 8.00 -15.41 10.11
CA ASN A 128 7.69 -15.19 11.53
C ASN A 128 6.61 -14.13 11.80
N VAL A 129 6.08 -13.47 10.77
CA VAL A 129 5.05 -12.42 10.96
C VAL A 129 3.65 -13.03 10.77
N PRO A 130 2.69 -12.73 11.65
CA PRO A 130 1.33 -13.26 11.56
C PRO A 130 0.52 -12.65 10.41
N PHE A 131 0.73 -11.38 10.09
CA PHE A 131 -0.04 -10.63 9.10
C PHE A 131 0.87 -9.90 8.13
N VAL A 132 0.60 -10.06 6.83
CA VAL A 132 1.27 -9.33 5.75
C VAL A 132 0.24 -8.76 4.80
N SER A 133 0.58 -7.69 4.09
CA SER A 133 -0.21 -7.23 2.94
C SER A 133 0.61 -7.33 1.67
N THR A 134 -0.07 -7.30 0.52
CA THR A 134 0.62 -7.21 -0.77
C THR A 134 0.12 -6.03 -1.60
N THR A 135 0.99 -5.54 -2.47
CA THR A 135 0.64 -4.55 -3.50
C THR A 135 0.96 -5.14 -4.85
N ALA A 136 0.02 -5.07 -5.79
CA ALA A 136 0.20 -5.57 -7.15
C ALA A 136 0.09 -4.44 -8.18
N ASP A 137 0.94 -4.49 -9.20
CA ASP A 137 0.86 -3.59 -10.34
C ASP A 137 1.21 -4.32 -11.65
N ILE A 138 0.57 -3.89 -12.74
CA ILE A 138 0.85 -4.38 -14.09
C ILE A 138 1.14 -3.20 -15.00
N TRP A 139 2.33 -3.21 -15.58
CA TRP A 139 2.77 -2.19 -16.53
C TRP A 139 3.34 -2.84 -17.79
N SER A 140 3.42 -2.05 -18.87
CA SER A 140 3.96 -2.49 -20.15
C SER A 140 5.04 -1.54 -20.62
N VAL A 141 6.19 -2.09 -21.04
CA VAL A 141 7.32 -1.37 -21.63
C VAL A 141 7.79 -2.12 -22.86
N ASN A 142 7.99 -1.43 -23.99
CA ASN A 142 8.46 -2.03 -25.24
C ASN A 142 7.66 -3.27 -25.69
N ASN A 143 6.32 -3.19 -25.60
CA ASN A 143 5.39 -4.30 -25.89
C ASN A 143 5.58 -5.55 -25.02
N ILE A 144 6.24 -5.41 -23.87
CA ILE A 144 6.38 -6.45 -22.87
C ILE A 144 5.68 -6.00 -21.60
N SER A 145 4.83 -6.86 -21.06
CA SER A 145 4.08 -6.60 -19.85
C SER A 145 4.67 -7.33 -18.66
N TYR A 146 4.63 -6.68 -17.51
CA TYR A 146 5.16 -7.21 -16.26
C TYR A 146 4.11 -7.13 -15.16
N LEU A 147 4.06 -8.15 -14.31
CA LEU A 147 3.37 -8.14 -13.03
C LEU A 147 4.41 -7.99 -11.92
N GLY A 148 4.30 -6.92 -11.16
CA GLY A 148 5.01 -6.72 -9.92
C GLY A 148 4.12 -7.08 -8.74
N LEU A 149 4.63 -7.87 -7.81
CA LEU A 149 3.99 -8.12 -6.53
C LEU A 149 4.99 -7.85 -5.41
N THR A 150 4.62 -7.01 -4.45
CA THR A 150 5.45 -6.64 -3.29
C THR A 150 4.70 -7.01 -2.02
N VAL A 151 5.38 -7.69 -1.10
CA VAL A 151 4.87 -7.96 0.25
C VAL A 151 5.34 -6.90 1.21
N HIS A 152 4.53 -6.63 2.22
CA HIS A 152 4.81 -5.66 3.23
C HIS A 152 4.36 -6.14 4.60
N TRP A 153 5.11 -5.75 5.62
CA TRP A 153 4.86 -6.14 7.00
C TRP A 153 5.43 -5.10 7.96
N ILE A 154 5.04 -5.20 9.22
CA ILE A 154 5.67 -4.43 10.30
C ILE A 154 6.54 -5.41 11.09
N SER A 155 7.80 -5.02 11.35
CA SER A 155 8.70 -5.83 12.18
C SER A 155 8.23 -5.78 13.63
N GLU A 156 8.06 -6.94 14.26
CA GLU A 156 7.61 -6.99 15.66
C GLU A 156 8.66 -6.40 16.64
N SER A 157 9.95 -6.50 16.29
CA SER A 157 11.04 -6.04 17.16
C SER A 157 11.31 -4.54 17.03
N THR A 158 11.29 -4.00 15.81
CA THR A 158 11.62 -2.59 15.54
C THR A 158 10.39 -1.71 15.35
N LEU A 159 9.23 -2.30 15.06
CA LEU A 159 8.01 -1.61 14.65
C LEU A 159 8.16 -0.75 13.40
N GLU A 160 9.23 -1.01 12.65
CA GLU A 160 9.46 -0.41 11.36
C GLU A 160 8.69 -1.19 10.29
N ARG A 161 8.13 -0.43 9.34
CA ARG A 161 7.57 -1.01 8.13
C ARG A 161 8.69 -1.55 7.27
N ASN A 162 8.49 -2.76 6.79
CA ASN A 162 9.38 -3.44 5.88
C ASN A 162 8.59 -3.88 4.64
N LYS A 163 9.30 -4.00 3.53
CA LYS A 163 8.73 -4.39 2.25
C LYS A 163 9.74 -5.15 1.41
N ALA A 164 9.24 -6.03 0.57
CA ALA A 164 10.06 -6.85 -0.29
C ALA A 164 9.34 -7.23 -1.58
N ALA A 165 10.09 -7.29 -2.67
CA ALA A 165 9.56 -7.75 -3.95
C ALA A 165 9.39 -9.28 -3.91
N LEU A 166 8.16 -9.76 -4.10
CA LEU A 166 7.88 -11.18 -4.29
C LEU A 166 8.04 -11.58 -5.76
N ALA A 167 7.58 -10.72 -6.67
CA ALA A 167 7.61 -10.99 -8.10
C ALA A 167 7.83 -9.73 -8.93
N CYS A 168 8.49 -9.92 -10.07
CA CYS A 168 8.54 -8.99 -11.20
C CYS A 168 8.62 -9.86 -12.46
N TRP A 169 7.47 -10.34 -12.90
CA TRP A 169 7.39 -11.39 -13.91
C TRP A 169 6.78 -10.89 -15.19
N LYS A 170 7.32 -11.37 -16.31
CA LYS A 170 6.71 -11.14 -17.61
C LYS A 170 5.35 -11.87 -17.68
N ILE A 171 4.30 -11.12 -18.01
CA ILE A 171 3.01 -11.69 -18.42
C ILE A 171 2.98 -11.74 -19.94
N CYS A 172 2.68 -12.92 -20.48
CA CYS A 172 2.53 -13.16 -21.91
C CYS A 172 1.05 -13.24 -22.29
N GLY A 173 0.68 -12.69 -23.45
CA GLY A 173 -0.69 -12.78 -23.95
C GLY A 173 -1.64 -11.77 -23.29
N ARG A 174 -2.94 -12.12 -23.24
CA ARG A 174 -3.97 -11.24 -22.69
C ARG A 174 -3.90 -11.21 -21.16
N HIS A 175 -3.95 -10.03 -20.56
CA HIS A 175 -3.98 -9.87 -19.11
C HIS A 175 -5.39 -10.00 -18.55
N THR A 176 -6.06 -11.11 -18.82
CA THR A 176 -7.42 -11.35 -18.33
C THR A 176 -7.43 -11.59 -16.83
N TYR A 177 -8.59 -11.41 -16.19
CA TYR A 177 -8.72 -11.46 -14.74
C TYR A 177 -8.35 -12.84 -14.15
N ASP A 178 -8.63 -13.91 -14.88
CA ASP A 178 -8.28 -15.30 -14.57
C ASP A 178 -6.76 -15.52 -14.58
N VAL A 179 -6.05 -14.98 -15.59
CA VAL A 179 -4.59 -15.03 -15.66
C VAL A 179 -3.96 -14.27 -14.49
N ILE A 180 -4.49 -13.08 -14.17
CA ILE A 180 -3.99 -12.26 -13.06
C ILE A 180 -4.21 -12.98 -11.73
N GLY A 181 -5.41 -13.50 -11.48
CA GLY A 181 -5.74 -14.24 -10.27
C GLY A 181 -4.83 -15.46 -10.08
N ALA A 182 -4.69 -16.28 -11.13
CA ALA A 182 -3.82 -17.45 -11.15
C ALA A 182 -2.37 -17.10 -10.80
N GLU A 183 -1.80 -16.06 -11.43
CA GLU A 183 -0.42 -15.69 -11.15
C GLU A 183 -0.24 -15.18 -9.70
N MET A 184 -1.20 -14.41 -9.18
CA MET A 184 -1.12 -13.89 -7.80
C MET A 184 -1.24 -15.00 -6.75
N GLU A 185 -2.19 -15.92 -6.89
CA GLU A 185 -2.33 -17.07 -5.99
C GLU A 185 -1.06 -17.95 -6.02
N ASN A 186 -0.53 -18.22 -7.21
CA ASN A 186 0.69 -19.00 -7.34
C ASN A 186 1.91 -18.30 -6.69
N ILE A 187 2.02 -16.97 -6.78
CA ILE A 187 3.06 -16.21 -6.07
C ILE A 187 2.86 -16.37 -4.56
N HIS A 188 1.66 -16.08 -4.04
CA HIS A 188 1.39 -16.21 -2.61
C HIS A 188 1.67 -17.64 -2.10
N SER A 189 1.27 -18.66 -2.85
CA SER A 189 1.53 -20.07 -2.54
C SER A 189 3.03 -20.37 -2.49
N SER A 190 3.81 -19.87 -3.46
CA SER A 190 5.26 -20.10 -3.55
C SER A 190 6.06 -19.59 -2.34
N TYR A 191 5.54 -18.56 -1.68
CA TYR A 191 6.13 -17.96 -0.48
C TYR A 191 5.43 -18.42 0.82
N GLY A 192 4.45 -19.32 0.75
CA GLY A 192 3.70 -19.79 1.92
C GLY A 192 2.84 -18.71 2.59
N LEU A 193 2.34 -17.77 1.79
CA LEU A 193 1.64 -16.56 2.28
C LEU A 193 0.12 -16.63 2.18
N LEU A 194 -0.47 -17.65 1.56
CA LEU A 194 -1.91 -17.69 1.23
C LEU A 194 -2.85 -17.32 2.40
N ASN A 195 -2.54 -17.80 3.61
CA ASN A 195 -3.37 -17.54 4.80
C ASN A 195 -2.85 -16.36 5.66
N LYS A 196 -1.80 -15.67 5.22
CA LYS A 196 -1.18 -14.54 5.93
C LYS A 196 -1.48 -13.19 5.27
N VAL A 197 -1.83 -13.20 3.98
CA VAL A 197 -2.17 -11.98 3.25
C VAL A 197 -3.54 -11.53 3.68
N VAL A 198 -3.56 -10.51 4.53
CA VAL A 198 -4.78 -9.83 5.01
C VAL A 198 -5.51 -9.08 3.90
N ALA A 199 -4.76 -8.62 2.89
CA ALA A 199 -5.28 -7.83 1.80
C ALA A 199 -4.25 -7.59 0.71
N THR A 200 -4.76 -7.38 -0.51
CA THR A 200 -3.96 -6.94 -1.65
C THR A 200 -4.44 -5.60 -2.19
N VAL A 201 -3.52 -4.66 -2.37
CA VAL A 201 -3.79 -3.34 -2.94
C VAL A 201 -3.42 -3.32 -4.42
N THR A 202 -4.37 -3.01 -5.29
CA THR A 202 -4.13 -2.90 -6.75
C THR A 202 -4.61 -1.56 -7.31
N ASP A 203 -4.23 -1.26 -8.55
CA ASP A 203 -4.77 -0.09 -9.22
C ASP A 203 -6.25 -0.33 -9.58
N ASN A 204 -6.89 0.67 -10.18
CA ASN A 204 -8.32 0.62 -10.50
C ASN A 204 -8.57 0.02 -11.89
N ARG A 205 -7.61 -0.70 -12.49
CA ARG A 205 -7.83 -1.34 -13.79
C ARG A 205 -8.90 -2.41 -13.66
N SER A 206 -9.76 -2.47 -14.68
CA SER A 206 -10.90 -3.38 -14.73
C SER A 206 -10.53 -4.84 -14.53
N ASN A 207 -9.36 -5.28 -15.01
CA ASN A 207 -8.94 -6.67 -14.91
C ASN A 207 -8.56 -7.07 -13.48
N PHE A 208 -7.94 -6.16 -12.70
CA PHE A 208 -7.74 -6.39 -11.27
C PHE A 208 -9.07 -6.41 -10.54
N VAL A 209 -9.91 -5.38 -10.73
CA VAL A 209 -11.22 -5.29 -10.07
C VAL A 209 -12.05 -6.56 -10.33
N LYS A 210 -12.07 -7.04 -11.58
CA LYS A 210 -12.78 -8.27 -11.94
C LYS A 210 -12.14 -9.52 -11.31
N ALA A 211 -10.82 -9.60 -11.20
CA ALA A 211 -10.15 -10.75 -10.59
C ALA A 211 -10.57 -10.89 -9.13
N PHE A 212 -10.50 -9.80 -8.36
CA PHE A 212 -10.91 -9.82 -6.96
C PHE A 212 -12.42 -9.98 -6.78
N GLN A 213 -13.26 -9.44 -7.66
CA GLN A 213 -14.70 -9.69 -7.62
C GLN A 213 -15.07 -11.16 -7.84
N VAL A 214 -14.32 -11.89 -8.67
CA VAL A 214 -14.61 -13.29 -9.00
C VAL A 214 -14.00 -14.26 -7.99
N TYR A 215 -12.83 -13.93 -7.43
CA TYR A 215 -12.04 -14.86 -6.63
C TYR A 215 -11.92 -14.51 -5.15
N GLN A 216 -12.52 -13.41 -4.70
CA GLN A 216 -12.65 -13.15 -3.27
C GLN A 216 -13.84 -13.98 -2.75
N PRO A 217 -13.69 -14.70 -1.62
CA PRO A 217 -14.80 -15.47 -1.06
C PRO A 217 -15.95 -14.50 -0.73
N ALA A 218 -17.18 -14.90 -1.07
CA ALA A 218 -18.36 -14.16 -0.68
C ALA A 218 -18.40 -14.07 0.85
N GLU A 219 -18.73 -12.89 1.40
CA GLU A 219 -19.08 -12.82 2.82
C GLU A 219 -20.23 -13.79 3.03
N GLU A 220 -20.09 -14.73 3.97
CA GLU A 220 -21.16 -15.66 4.35
C GLU A 220 -22.35 -14.83 4.85
N SER A 221 -23.26 -14.47 3.94
CA SER A 221 -24.63 -14.14 4.31
C SER A 221 -25.20 -15.41 4.92
N GLN A 222 -25.53 -15.34 6.20
CA GLN A 222 -26.30 -16.35 6.92
C GLN A 222 -27.70 -16.45 6.29
N ASP A 223 -27.81 -17.11 5.15
CA ASP A 223 -29.06 -17.66 4.67
C ASP A 223 -28.78 -19.14 4.42
N ASP A 224 -29.33 -19.96 5.33
CA ASP A 224 -29.38 -21.41 5.23
C ASP A 224 -29.99 -21.80 3.88
N GLU A 225 -29.29 -22.55 3.02
CA GLU A 225 -29.90 -23.56 2.16
C GLU A 225 -28.87 -24.49 1.48
N GLU A 226 -29.03 -25.77 1.82
CA GLU A 226 -28.76 -27.02 1.09
C GLU A 226 -27.34 -27.36 0.60
N ASP A 227 -26.77 -28.31 1.35
CA ASP A 227 -25.75 -29.28 0.97
C ASP A 227 -26.04 -29.93 -0.40
N THR A 228 -25.27 -29.51 -1.41
CA THR A 228 -24.86 -30.40 -2.50
C THR A 228 -23.34 -30.49 -2.50
N GLY A 229 -22.82 -31.51 -1.84
CA GLY A 229 -21.43 -31.92 -1.93
C GLY A 229 -20.98 -32.14 -3.37
N GLU A 230 -20.34 -31.13 -3.94
CA GLU A 230 -19.29 -31.31 -4.95
C GLU A 230 -17.97 -30.89 -4.31
N GLU A 231 -17.03 -31.84 -4.24
CA GLU A 231 -15.65 -31.61 -3.79
C GLU A 231 -14.95 -30.60 -4.72
N ASP A 232 -15.00 -29.31 -4.39
CA ASP A 232 -14.26 -28.27 -5.10
C ASP A 232 -12.76 -28.27 -4.72
N ASP A 233 -12.02 -29.24 -5.28
CA ASP A 233 -10.55 -29.28 -5.32
C ASP A 233 -10.06 -28.30 -6.40
N GLY A 234 -10.11 -26.98 -6.14
CA GLY A 234 -9.37 -26.02 -6.98
C GLY A 234 -9.86 -24.58 -7.12
N GLN A 235 -10.89 -24.11 -6.41
CA GLN A 235 -11.31 -22.71 -6.58
C GLN A 235 -10.24 -21.74 -6.07
N LEU A 236 -9.71 -20.98 -7.02
CA LEU A 236 -8.76 -19.90 -6.80
C LEU A 236 -9.33 -18.88 -5.82
N CYS A 237 -8.60 -18.62 -4.74
CA CYS A 237 -9.03 -17.70 -3.68
C CYS A 237 -8.02 -16.55 -3.52
N LEU A 238 -8.47 -15.33 -3.78
CA LEU A 238 -7.69 -14.13 -3.56
C LEU A 238 -8.04 -13.48 -2.20
N PRO A 239 -7.06 -12.89 -1.51
CA PRO A 239 -7.30 -12.17 -0.27
C PRO A 239 -8.15 -10.90 -0.51
N PRO A 240 -8.68 -10.25 0.55
CA PRO A 240 -9.44 -9.01 0.44
C PRO A 240 -8.79 -7.94 -0.43
N HIS A 241 -9.60 -7.26 -1.24
CA HIS A 241 -9.12 -6.29 -2.22
C HIS A 241 -9.23 -4.84 -1.76
N HIS A 242 -8.13 -4.09 -1.87
CA HIS A 242 -8.13 -2.65 -1.69
C HIS A 242 -7.74 -1.92 -2.96
N ARG A 243 -8.52 -0.89 -3.29
CA ARG A 243 -8.18 0.03 -4.37
C ARG A 243 -7.11 1.01 -3.90
N CYS A 244 -6.09 1.19 -4.72
CA CYS A 244 -5.05 2.19 -4.53
C CYS A 244 -5.64 3.57 -4.29
N ALA A 245 -5.45 4.12 -3.09
CA ALA A 245 -5.92 5.45 -2.76
C ALA A 245 -5.24 6.50 -3.65
N SER A 246 -3.94 6.34 -3.91
CA SER A 246 -3.18 7.28 -4.74
C SER A 246 -3.67 7.29 -6.19
N HIS A 247 -3.96 6.13 -6.78
CA HIS A 247 -4.57 6.06 -8.11
C HIS A 247 -5.99 6.63 -8.12
N THR A 248 -6.74 6.40 -7.05
CA THR A 248 -8.11 6.94 -6.90
C THR A 248 -8.11 8.46 -6.80
N ILE A 249 -7.21 9.05 -6.02
CA ILE A 249 -6.99 10.50 -5.96
C ILE A 249 -6.55 11.03 -7.32
N ASN A 250 -5.63 10.35 -8.01
CA ASN A 250 -5.22 10.74 -9.37
C ASN A 250 -6.41 10.74 -10.36
N ILE A 251 -7.30 9.75 -10.29
CA ILE A 251 -8.53 9.71 -11.12
C ILE A 251 -9.44 10.91 -10.81
N ILE A 252 -9.56 11.32 -9.55
CA ILE A 252 -10.33 12.51 -9.17
C ILE A 252 -9.66 13.77 -9.75
N SER A 253 -8.36 13.93 -9.51
CA SER A 253 -7.54 15.05 -9.98
C SER A 253 -7.51 15.24 -11.50
N THR A 254 -7.71 14.17 -12.26
CA THR A 254 -7.67 14.19 -13.73
C THR A 254 -9.10 14.15 -14.30
N ASN A 255 -9.75 12.99 -14.25
CA ASN A 255 -11.02 12.76 -14.94
C ASN A 255 -12.17 13.61 -14.38
N TYR A 256 -12.27 13.78 -13.06
CA TYR A 256 -13.39 14.55 -12.48
C TYR A 256 -13.19 16.05 -12.64
N VAL A 257 -11.98 16.54 -12.41
CA VAL A 257 -11.63 17.95 -12.61
C VAL A 257 -11.80 18.32 -14.09
N GLU A 258 -11.28 17.52 -15.02
CA GLU A 258 -11.45 17.76 -16.45
C GLU A 258 -12.93 17.72 -16.86
N LYS A 259 -13.70 16.73 -16.38
CA LYS A 259 -15.13 16.65 -16.64
C LYS A 259 -15.87 17.89 -16.16
N TYR A 260 -15.53 18.40 -14.97
CA TYR A 260 -16.13 19.65 -14.47
C TYR A 260 -15.74 20.84 -15.34
N LEU A 261 -14.46 21.04 -15.62
CA LEU A 261 -13.95 22.17 -16.41
C LEU A 261 -14.49 22.18 -17.85
N THR A 262 -14.82 21.00 -18.38
CA THR A 262 -15.36 20.84 -19.74
C THR A 262 -16.89 20.77 -19.81
N SER A 263 -17.60 20.90 -18.69
CA SER A 263 -19.07 20.81 -18.63
C SER A 263 -19.77 22.05 -19.21
N ASN A 264 -19.23 23.24 -18.97
CA ASN A 264 -19.73 24.51 -19.50
C ASN A 264 -18.90 24.96 -20.71
N ALA A 265 -19.54 25.58 -21.71
CA ALA A 265 -18.88 26.04 -22.92
C ALA A 265 -17.78 27.09 -22.66
N GLU A 266 -18.03 28.05 -21.76
CA GLU A 266 -17.07 29.11 -21.45
C GLU A 266 -15.83 28.54 -20.73
N SER A 267 -16.02 27.75 -19.68
CA SER A 267 -14.91 27.11 -18.95
C SER A 267 -14.12 26.14 -19.81
N LYS A 268 -14.82 25.39 -20.68
CA LYS A 268 -14.22 24.47 -21.62
C LYS A 268 -13.32 25.17 -22.63
N ALA A 269 -13.80 26.29 -23.20
CA ALA A 269 -13.01 27.08 -24.14
C ALA A 269 -11.76 27.66 -23.46
N LEU A 270 -11.90 28.19 -22.25
CA LEU A 270 -10.79 28.74 -21.49
C LEU A 270 -9.77 27.66 -21.12
N TYR A 271 -10.22 26.56 -20.51
CA TYR A 271 -9.37 25.42 -20.13
C TYR A 271 -8.59 24.89 -21.34
N ARG A 272 -9.28 24.61 -22.45
CA ARG A 272 -8.62 24.08 -23.67
C ARG A 272 -7.63 25.06 -24.26
N SER A 273 -7.94 26.36 -24.28
CA SER A 273 -7.03 27.38 -24.79
C SER A 273 -5.79 27.51 -23.92
N SER A 274 -5.95 27.57 -22.60
CA SER A 274 -4.84 27.64 -21.63
C SER A 274 -3.94 26.42 -21.74
N ILE A 275 -4.50 25.21 -21.67
CA ILE A 275 -3.71 23.97 -21.72
C ILE A 275 -3.04 23.78 -23.08
N ALA A 276 -3.70 24.12 -24.20
CA ALA A 276 -3.08 24.03 -25.52
C ALA A 276 -1.84 24.93 -25.65
N LYS A 277 -1.86 26.13 -25.06
CA LYS A 277 -0.70 27.03 -25.04
C LYS A 277 0.42 26.48 -24.15
N CYS A 278 0.09 25.97 -22.96
CA CYS A 278 1.06 25.28 -22.12
C CYS A 278 1.71 24.10 -22.85
N THR A 279 0.91 23.25 -23.52
CA THR A 279 1.40 22.12 -24.32
C THR A 279 2.30 22.55 -25.46
N ALA A 280 1.92 23.60 -26.20
CA ALA A 280 2.78 24.14 -27.26
C ALA A 280 4.13 24.63 -26.71
N PHE A 281 4.10 25.30 -25.55
CA PHE A 281 5.29 25.80 -24.86
C PHE A 281 6.22 24.67 -24.41
N TRP A 282 5.71 23.66 -23.70
CA TRP A 282 6.47 22.48 -23.28
C TRP A 282 7.02 21.69 -24.47
N THR A 283 6.22 21.51 -25.53
CA THR A 283 6.63 20.77 -26.74
C THR A 283 7.76 21.49 -27.46
N LYS A 284 7.70 22.82 -27.56
CA LYS A 284 8.74 23.62 -28.22
C LYS A 284 10.04 23.58 -27.43
N SER A 285 9.96 23.77 -26.11
CA SER A 285 11.13 23.76 -25.22
C SER A 285 11.78 22.36 -25.14
N SER A 286 10.99 21.29 -25.10
CA SER A 286 11.53 19.91 -25.00
C SER A 286 12.18 19.38 -26.27
N ARG A 287 11.82 19.91 -27.45
CA ARG A 287 12.32 19.44 -28.75
C ARG A 287 13.46 20.28 -29.32
N SER A 288 13.87 21.35 -28.64
CA SER A 288 14.93 22.24 -29.10
C SER A 288 15.78 22.71 -27.93
N THR A 289 17.08 22.40 -27.97
CA THR A 289 18.06 22.84 -26.97
C THR A 289 18.11 24.37 -26.93
N LEU A 290 18.15 25.02 -28.09
CA LEU A 290 18.12 26.49 -28.19
C LEU A 290 16.85 27.08 -27.57
N ALA A 291 15.69 26.45 -27.77
CA ALA A 291 14.44 26.91 -27.15
C ALA A 291 14.48 26.74 -25.63
N SER A 292 15.02 25.63 -25.13
CA SER A 292 15.21 25.40 -23.69
C SER A 292 16.17 26.42 -23.07
N GLU A 293 17.31 26.69 -23.71
CA GLU A 293 18.29 27.69 -23.29
C GLU A 293 17.66 29.09 -23.27
N THR A 294 16.89 29.44 -24.30
CA THR A 294 16.18 30.73 -24.36
C THR A 294 15.22 30.91 -23.17
N VAL A 295 14.51 29.85 -22.77
CA VAL A 295 13.61 29.90 -21.60
C VAL A 295 14.42 30.14 -20.33
N GLU A 296 15.50 29.39 -20.13
CA GLU A 296 16.37 29.53 -18.96
C GLU A 296 17.08 30.89 -18.91
N GLU A 297 17.46 31.44 -20.05
CA GLU A 297 18.08 32.76 -20.14
C GLU A 297 17.14 33.89 -19.72
N VAL A 298 15.89 33.87 -20.20
CA VAL A 298 14.91 34.93 -19.95
C VAL A 298 14.32 34.82 -18.54
N SER A 299 13.87 33.62 -18.16
CA SER A 299 13.11 33.43 -16.92
C SER A 299 13.93 32.95 -15.73
N LYS A 300 15.18 32.54 -15.96
CA LYS A 300 16.03 31.81 -14.97
C LYS A 300 15.37 30.54 -14.45
N ILE A 301 14.37 30.03 -15.17
CA ILE A 301 13.58 28.87 -14.80
C ILE A 301 13.77 27.79 -15.87
N LYS A 302 13.99 26.56 -15.40
CA LYS A 302 13.89 25.36 -16.23
C LYS A 302 12.46 24.83 -16.22
N LEU A 303 11.89 24.63 -17.41
CA LEU A 303 10.55 24.06 -17.56
C LEU A 303 10.54 22.58 -17.24
N LEU A 304 9.37 22.15 -16.74
CA LEU A 304 9.04 20.75 -16.55
C LEU A 304 8.10 20.32 -17.67
N VAL A 305 8.32 19.11 -18.20
CA VAL A 305 7.44 18.50 -19.19
C VAL A 305 6.55 17.49 -18.45
N PRO A 306 5.22 17.55 -18.60
CA PRO A 306 4.32 16.58 -17.99
C PRO A 306 4.65 15.15 -18.43
N THR A 307 4.56 14.19 -17.51
CA THR A 307 4.71 12.75 -17.79
C THR A 307 3.50 11.99 -17.25
N SER A 308 3.06 10.98 -17.99
CA SER A 308 1.94 10.13 -17.55
C SER A 308 2.29 9.23 -16.37
N THR A 309 3.58 8.95 -16.16
CA THR A 309 4.08 8.05 -15.11
C THR A 309 4.17 8.70 -13.73
N ARG A 310 4.26 10.04 -13.66
CA ARG A 310 4.30 10.78 -12.40
C ARG A 310 3.06 11.66 -12.27
N TRP A 311 2.13 11.26 -11.40
CA TRP A 311 0.80 11.85 -11.30
C TRP A 311 0.77 13.36 -10.97
N ASN A 312 1.75 13.87 -10.21
CA ASN A 312 1.86 15.30 -9.92
C ASN A 312 2.48 16.14 -11.06
N SER A 313 3.07 15.50 -12.08
CA SER A 313 3.89 16.19 -13.09
C SER A 313 3.12 17.23 -13.92
N PHE A 314 1.83 17.00 -14.18
CA PHE A 314 1.01 17.97 -14.92
C PHE A 314 0.81 19.25 -14.10
N PHE A 315 0.51 19.12 -12.81
CA PHE A 315 0.45 20.26 -11.90
C PHE A 315 1.82 20.95 -11.82
N ASP A 316 2.90 20.21 -11.60
CA ASP A 316 4.25 20.77 -11.47
C ASP A 316 4.64 21.59 -12.72
N ALA A 317 4.32 21.09 -13.90
CA ALA A 317 4.59 21.75 -15.18
C ALA A 317 3.74 23.01 -15.39
N VAL A 318 2.48 23.02 -14.97
CA VAL A 318 1.64 24.22 -15.01
C VAL A 318 2.08 25.23 -13.95
N ASN A 319 2.40 24.78 -12.74
CA ASN A 319 2.90 25.63 -11.65
C ASN A 319 4.19 26.34 -12.08
N ARG A 320 5.07 25.63 -12.79
CA ARG A 320 6.29 26.20 -13.35
C ARG A 320 6.06 27.31 -14.37
N ILE A 321 4.94 27.26 -15.12
CA ILE A 321 4.57 28.31 -16.05
C ILE A 321 4.12 29.57 -15.30
N ILE A 322 3.27 29.41 -14.29
CA ILE A 322 2.69 30.55 -13.56
C ILE A 322 3.66 31.22 -12.56
N GLU A 323 4.81 30.59 -12.29
CA GLU A 323 5.93 31.20 -11.57
C GLU A 323 6.59 32.34 -12.37
N MET A 324 6.49 32.31 -13.70
CA MET A 324 7.03 33.37 -14.56
C MET A 324 6.06 34.56 -14.64
N PRO A 325 6.56 35.80 -14.47
CA PRO A 325 5.78 37.01 -14.75
C PRO A 325 5.19 37.00 -16.17
N MET A 326 3.99 37.57 -16.33
CA MET A 326 3.30 37.58 -17.63
C MET A 326 4.12 38.27 -18.74
N SER A 327 4.90 39.30 -18.40
CA SER A 327 5.81 39.99 -19.32
C SER A 327 6.92 39.08 -19.86
N GLU A 328 7.47 38.20 -19.03
CA GLU A 328 8.48 37.22 -19.44
C GLU A 328 7.86 36.12 -20.31
N LEU A 329 6.66 35.66 -19.95
CA LEU A 329 5.89 34.71 -20.75
C LEU A 329 5.59 35.26 -22.15
N ASP A 330 5.18 36.53 -22.25
CA ASP A 330 4.89 37.16 -23.54
C ASP A 330 6.15 37.33 -24.40
N MET A 331 7.28 37.69 -23.78
CA MET A 331 8.58 37.73 -24.45
C MET A 331 8.97 36.34 -24.98
N LEU A 332 8.81 35.30 -24.17
CA LEU A 332 9.13 33.92 -24.55
C LEU A 332 8.19 33.40 -25.63
N CYS A 333 6.90 33.68 -25.53
CA CYS A 333 5.93 33.33 -26.56
C CYS A 333 6.33 33.94 -27.92
N THR A 334 6.74 35.20 -27.92
CA THR A 334 7.23 35.90 -29.12
C THR A 334 8.50 35.26 -29.67
N LYS A 335 9.52 35.06 -28.84
CA LYS A 335 10.81 34.45 -29.25
C LYS A 335 10.65 33.02 -29.77
N LEU A 336 9.75 32.24 -29.18
CA LEU A 336 9.56 30.83 -29.50
C LEU A 336 8.48 30.58 -30.57
N GLY A 337 7.76 31.63 -31.01
CA GLY A 337 6.66 31.53 -31.97
C GLY A 337 5.44 30.80 -31.41
N VAL A 338 5.19 30.89 -30.11
CA VAL A 338 4.02 30.34 -29.42
C VAL A 338 2.99 31.47 -29.22
N LYS A 339 1.69 31.16 -29.30
CA LYS A 339 0.64 32.17 -29.05
C LYS A 339 0.70 32.65 -27.60
N CYS A 340 0.78 33.96 -27.38
CA CYS A 340 0.78 34.56 -26.05
C CYS A 340 -0.48 34.23 -25.24
N PHE A 341 -0.32 34.15 -23.92
CA PHE A 341 -1.42 33.91 -22.99
C PHE A 341 -2.27 35.17 -22.85
N LYS A 342 -3.59 35.01 -22.82
CA LYS A 342 -4.51 36.10 -22.47
C LYS A 342 -4.53 36.26 -20.96
N TYR A 343 -4.82 37.45 -20.47
CA TYR A 343 -4.92 37.73 -19.03
C TYR A 343 -5.87 36.75 -18.31
N LYS A 344 -7.05 36.49 -18.88
CA LYS A 344 -8.01 35.51 -18.34
C LYS A 344 -7.46 34.07 -18.29
N GLU A 345 -6.64 33.67 -19.26
CA GLU A 345 -6.02 32.33 -19.27
C GLU A 345 -4.95 32.23 -18.19
N TYR A 346 -4.12 33.27 -18.04
CA TYR A 346 -3.10 33.34 -17.00
C TYR A 346 -3.72 33.32 -15.59
N GLN A 347 -4.77 34.12 -15.34
CA GLN A 347 -5.54 34.08 -14.09
C GLN A 347 -6.15 32.70 -13.82
N PHE A 348 -6.73 32.08 -14.85
CA PHE A 348 -7.27 30.72 -14.74
C PHE A 348 -6.22 29.69 -14.34
N LEU A 349 -4.99 29.78 -14.86
CA LEU A 349 -3.91 28.86 -14.48
C LEU A 349 -3.48 29.05 -13.01
N HIS A 350 -3.48 30.28 -12.50
CA HIS A 350 -3.25 30.56 -11.07
C HIS A 350 -4.34 29.96 -10.19
N GLU A 351 -5.61 30.15 -10.55
CA GLU A 351 -6.74 29.50 -9.86
C GLU A 351 -6.66 27.98 -9.96
N TYR A 352 -6.28 27.43 -11.13
CA TYR A 352 -6.09 26.00 -11.32
C TYR A 352 -5.05 25.43 -10.35
N CYS A 353 -3.88 26.08 -10.26
CA CYS A 353 -2.83 25.64 -9.36
C CYS A 353 -3.20 25.80 -7.88
N SER A 354 -3.99 26.81 -7.50
CA SER A 354 -4.34 27.03 -6.09
C SER A 354 -5.11 25.84 -5.48
N PHE A 355 -6.10 25.29 -6.19
CA PHE A 355 -6.83 24.12 -5.72
C PHE A 355 -6.08 22.80 -6.00
N MET A 356 -5.41 22.67 -7.15
CA MET A 356 -4.67 21.44 -7.48
C MET A 356 -3.52 21.18 -6.53
N LYS A 357 -2.92 22.23 -5.94
CA LYS A 357 -1.90 22.11 -4.89
C LYS A 357 -2.38 21.28 -3.69
N LEU A 358 -3.67 21.34 -3.35
CA LEU A 358 -4.25 20.53 -2.27
C LEU A 358 -4.28 19.06 -2.66
N MET A 359 -4.70 18.76 -3.89
CA MET A 359 -4.75 17.41 -4.42
C MET A 359 -3.36 16.80 -4.55
N THR A 360 -2.36 17.56 -5.02
CA THR A 360 -0.98 17.07 -5.14
C THR A 360 -0.33 16.84 -3.79
N ALA A 361 -0.59 17.69 -2.79
CA ALA A 361 -0.14 17.46 -1.42
C ALA A 361 -0.73 16.19 -0.81
N ALA A 362 -2.03 15.93 -1.01
CA ALA A 362 -2.65 14.68 -0.58
C ALA A 362 -2.04 13.48 -1.32
N LEU A 363 -1.81 13.62 -2.63
CA LEU A 363 -1.20 12.56 -3.43
C LEU A 363 0.22 12.25 -2.99
N ASP A 364 1.04 13.25 -2.68
CA ASP A 364 2.39 13.10 -2.13
C ASP A 364 2.40 12.31 -0.82
N ILE A 365 1.42 12.56 0.05
CA ILE A 365 1.27 11.81 1.30
C ILE A 365 0.93 10.35 1.02
N VAL A 366 -0.10 10.08 0.22
CA VAL A 366 -0.59 8.70 0.01
C VAL A 366 0.30 7.87 -0.92
N GLN A 367 1.05 8.49 -1.82
CA GLN A 367 2.03 7.82 -2.68
C GLN A 367 3.36 7.56 -1.95
N GLY A 368 3.61 8.25 -0.84
CA GLY A 368 4.71 7.96 0.07
C GLY A 368 4.57 6.58 0.74
N ASP A 369 5.60 6.18 1.47
CA ASP A 369 5.54 4.99 2.32
C ASP A 369 4.74 5.31 3.59
N CYS A 370 3.41 5.36 3.47
CA CYS A 370 2.50 5.70 4.55
C CYS A 370 1.65 4.48 4.95
N PRO A 371 1.38 4.31 6.26
CA PRO A 371 0.48 3.26 6.73
C PRO A 371 -0.96 3.63 6.41
N TYR A 372 -1.83 2.61 6.35
CA TYR A 372 -3.25 2.79 6.05
C TYR A 372 -3.97 3.81 6.93
N GLY A 373 -3.65 3.88 8.22
CA GLY A 373 -4.19 4.86 9.15
C GLY A 373 -3.89 6.33 8.80
N THR A 374 -3.07 6.59 7.79
CA THR A 374 -2.87 7.94 7.23
C THR A 374 -3.96 8.33 6.22
N LEU A 375 -4.70 7.38 5.67
CA LEU A 375 -5.67 7.62 4.59
C LEU A 375 -6.82 8.51 5.06
N LEU A 376 -7.58 8.09 6.08
CA LEU A 376 -8.74 8.85 6.56
C LEU A 376 -8.38 10.27 7.02
N PRO A 377 -7.32 10.48 7.84
CA PRO A 377 -6.87 11.83 8.18
C PRO A 377 -6.54 12.68 6.95
N THR A 378 -5.92 12.08 5.92
CA THR A 378 -5.57 12.80 4.69
C THR A 378 -6.81 13.18 3.88
N LEU A 379 -7.77 12.26 3.71
CA LEU A 379 -9.01 12.53 3.00
C LEU A 379 -9.86 13.59 3.72
N GLU A 380 -9.97 13.50 5.04
CA GLU A 380 -10.72 14.45 5.87
C GLU A 380 -10.13 15.87 5.76
N VAL A 381 -8.80 16.00 5.92
CA VAL A 381 -8.11 17.29 5.78
C VAL A 381 -8.18 17.81 4.34
N LEU A 382 -8.09 16.93 3.34
CA LEU A 382 -8.23 17.31 1.93
C LEU A 382 -9.61 17.92 1.67
N MET A 383 -10.68 17.21 2.03
CA MET A 383 -12.06 17.71 1.84
C MET A 383 -12.27 19.06 2.53
N GLN A 384 -11.81 19.20 3.78
CA GLN A 384 -11.92 20.45 4.53
C GLN A 384 -11.17 21.60 3.85
N LYS A 385 -9.91 21.39 3.46
CA LYS A 385 -9.09 22.42 2.80
C LYS A 385 -9.63 22.77 1.42
N THR A 386 -10.15 21.79 0.68
CA THR A 386 -10.78 22.00 -0.62
C THR A 386 -12.02 22.87 -0.50
N LEU A 387 -12.88 22.64 0.50
CA LEU A 387 -14.05 23.51 0.73
C LEU A 387 -13.64 24.91 1.19
N ALA A 388 -12.56 25.05 1.98
CA ALA A 388 -12.10 26.34 2.47
C ALA A 388 -11.57 27.27 1.36
N VAL A 389 -11.16 26.75 0.20
CA VAL A 389 -10.74 27.60 -0.94
C VAL A 389 -11.92 28.05 -1.80
N LYS A 390 -13.15 27.60 -1.54
CA LYS A 390 -14.32 27.90 -2.37
C LYS A 390 -14.57 29.39 -2.55
N ASP A 391 -14.45 30.16 -1.47
CA ASP A 391 -14.76 31.60 -1.48
C ASP A 391 -13.68 32.45 -2.17
N THR A 392 -12.50 31.89 -2.44
CA THR A 392 -11.40 32.58 -3.14
C THR A 392 -11.39 32.34 -4.65
N LEU A 393 -12.25 31.45 -5.14
CA LEU A 393 -12.30 31.05 -6.55
C LEU A 393 -13.21 31.96 -7.37
N SER A 394 -12.91 32.09 -8.67
CA SER A 394 -13.82 32.80 -9.57
C SER A 394 -15.14 32.07 -9.72
N ARG A 395 -16.17 32.79 -10.19
CA ARG A 395 -17.50 32.24 -10.52
C ARG A 395 -17.43 30.97 -11.39
N MET A 396 -16.39 30.84 -12.21
CA MET A 396 -16.22 29.71 -13.14
C MET A 396 -15.78 28.43 -12.43
N THR A 397 -14.97 28.54 -11.38
CA THR A 397 -14.37 27.43 -10.63
C THR A 397 -15.00 27.26 -9.24
N ALA A 398 -15.91 28.14 -8.82
CA ALA A 398 -16.55 28.12 -7.51
C ALA A 398 -17.30 26.81 -7.15
N GLY A 399 -17.84 26.09 -8.13
CA GLY A 399 -18.49 24.79 -7.91
C GLY A 399 -17.54 23.59 -7.94
N LEU A 400 -16.27 23.79 -8.31
CA LEU A 400 -15.29 22.72 -8.42
C LEU A 400 -14.93 22.09 -7.07
N PRO A 401 -14.74 22.86 -5.97
CA PRO A 401 -14.56 22.29 -4.64
C PRO A 401 -15.63 21.29 -4.23
N ASP A 402 -16.91 21.64 -4.41
CA ASP A 402 -18.03 20.75 -4.07
C ASP A 402 -18.01 19.48 -4.94
N ALA A 403 -17.70 19.63 -6.23
CA ALA A 403 -17.58 18.50 -7.14
C ALA A 403 -16.44 17.54 -6.76
N ILE A 404 -15.29 18.08 -6.31
CA ILE A 404 -14.16 17.28 -5.83
C ILE A 404 -14.52 16.55 -4.53
N VAL A 405 -15.09 17.24 -3.55
CA VAL A 405 -15.51 16.61 -2.28
C VAL A 405 -16.54 15.51 -2.52
N LYS A 406 -17.52 15.76 -3.38
CA LYS A 406 -18.48 14.72 -3.80
C LYS A 406 -17.79 13.53 -4.49
N ALA A 407 -16.79 13.79 -5.32
CA ALA A 407 -16.02 12.72 -5.97
C ALA A 407 -15.22 11.89 -4.95
N ILE A 408 -14.63 12.54 -3.94
CA ILE A 408 -13.94 11.86 -2.83
C ILE A 408 -14.93 10.98 -2.07
N HIS A 409 -16.08 11.52 -1.63
CA HIS A 409 -17.11 10.74 -0.94
C HIS A 409 -17.55 9.52 -1.74
N ASN A 410 -17.84 9.68 -3.03
CA ASN A 410 -18.30 8.58 -3.86
C ASN A 410 -17.23 7.51 -4.10
N ARG A 411 -15.96 7.92 -4.30
CA ARG A 411 -14.87 7.00 -4.64
C ARG A 411 -14.29 6.28 -3.42
N PHE A 412 -14.39 6.89 -2.25
CA PHE A 412 -13.93 6.35 -0.97
C PHE A 412 -15.08 5.94 -0.05
N ALA A 413 -16.31 5.81 -0.55
CA ALA A 413 -17.49 5.46 0.25
C ALA A 413 -17.27 4.21 1.11
N GLY A 414 -16.70 3.15 0.52
CA GLY A 414 -16.39 1.90 1.24
C GLY A 414 -15.19 1.97 2.19
N VAL A 415 -14.56 3.13 2.38
CA VAL A 415 -13.42 3.33 3.29
C VAL A 415 -13.74 4.38 4.36
N LEU A 416 -14.53 5.40 4.03
CA LEU A 416 -14.78 6.54 4.93
C LEU A 416 -15.36 6.11 6.28
N ASP A 417 -16.26 5.14 6.29
CA ASP A 417 -16.90 4.63 7.51
C ASP A 417 -16.55 3.16 7.79
N ASP A 418 -15.51 2.65 7.12
CA ASP A 418 -15.01 1.30 7.34
C ASP A 418 -14.39 1.16 8.74
N LYS A 419 -14.75 0.09 9.45
CA LYS A 419 -14.31 -0.16 10.83
C LYS A 419 -12.78 -0.24 10.89
N ASP A 420 -12.16 -0.97 9.97
CA ASP A 420 -10.73 -1.22 9.98
C ASP A 420 -9.94 0.06 9.64
N ALA A 421 -10.45 0.88 8.72
CA ALA A 421 -9.91 2.20 8.41
C ALA A 421 -9.97 3.17 9.60
N LEU A 422 -11.10 3.19 10.32
CA LEU A 422 -11.26 4.01 11.52
C LEU A 422 -10.30 3.57 12.63
N LEU A 423 -10.18 2.26 12.87
CA LEU A 423 -9.24 1.69 13.84
C LEU A 423 -7.78 1.92 13.44
N ALA A 424 -7.45 1.81 12.15
CA ALA A 424 -6.12 2.10 11.64
C ALA A 424 -5.73 3.56 11.88
N ALA A 425 -6.63 4.51 11.60
CA ALA A 425 -6.39 5.92 11.81
C ALA A 425 -6.29 6.30 13.29
N ALA A 426 -7.16 5.73 14.12
CA ALA A 426 -7.19 5.97 15.56
C ALA A 426 -5.97 5.39 16.27
N SER A 427 -5.44 4.25 15.81
CA SER A 427 -4.23 3.61 16.36
C SER A 427 -2.92 4.27 15.91
N CYS A 428 -2.96 5.18 14.93
CA CYS A 428 -1.78 5.92 14.49
C CYS A 428 -1.43 7.03 15.51
N PRO A 429 -0.26 6.96 16.20
CA PRO A 429 0.10 7.92 17.25
C PRO A 429 0.12 9.39 16.77
N LYS A 430 0.42 9.59 15.48
CA LYS A 430 0.47 10.91 14.85
C LYS A 430 -0.89 11.61 14.80
N PHE A 431 -1.98 10.85 14.61
CA PHE A 431 -3.31 11.42 14.36
C PHE A 431 -4.27 11.19 15.53
N LYS A 432 -4.30 9.96 16.06
CA LYS A 432 -5.30 9.52 17.05
C LYS A 432 -6.70 9.93 16.59
N LEU A 433 -7.39 10.74 17.38
CA LEU A 433 -8.71 11.30 17.05
C LEU A 433 -8.67 12.79 16.69
N ARG A 434 -7.50 13.39 16.49
CA ARG A 434 -7.35 14.84 16.24
C ARG A 434 -7.86 15.28 14.87
N TRP A 435 -7.94 14.36 13.92
CA TRP A 435 -8.41 14.60 12.56
C TRP A 435 -9.95 14.65 12.46
N LEU A 436 -10.66 14.10 13.45
CA LEU A 436 -12.12 14.13 13.54
C LEU A 436 -12.60 15.43 14.19
N ARG A 437 -13.37 16.22 13.44
CA ARG A 437 -14.04 17.43 13.96
C ARG A 437 -15.42 17.15 14.52
N ASP A 438 -16.15 16.23 13.89
CA ASP A 438 -17.48 15.83 14.34
C ASP A 438 -17.40 15.08 15.67
N ALA A 439 -18.08 15.60 16.69
CA ALA A 439 -18.04 15.04 18.04
C ALA A 439 -18.67 13.64 18.09
N GLY A 440 -19.77 13.43 17.36
CA GLY A 440 -20.46 12.14 17.31
C GLY A 440 -19.58 11.04 16.72
N ARG A 441 -18.96 11.30 15.55
CA ARG A 441 -18.01 10.39 14.90
C ARG A 441 -16.78 10.15 15.76
N LYS A 442 -16.31 11.18 16.48
CA LYS A 442 -15.21 11.03 17.43
C LYS A 442 -15.55 10.07 18.57
N ASP A 443 -16.76 10.18 19.12
CA ASP A 443 -17.21 9.28 20.18
C ASP A 443 -17.48 7.85 19.68
N LEU A 444 -18.03 7.70 18.47
CA LEU A 444 -18.15 6.40 17.81
C LEU A 444 -16.78 5.70 17.70
N VAL A 445 -15.76 6.39 17.22
CA VAL A 445 -14.42 5.79 17.08
C VAL A 445 -13.80 5.47 18.44
N LYS A 446 -14.04 6.27 19.49
CA LYS A 446 -13.62 5.90 20.86
C LYS A 446 -14.24 4.58 21.32
N VAL A 447 -15.53 4.40 21.06
CA VAL A 447 -16.25 3.16 21.41
C VAL A 447 -15.66 1.98 20.64
N LEU A 448 -15.42 2.14 19.33
CA LEU A 448 -14.81 1.11 18.49
C LEU A 448 -13.42 0.69 19.01
N VAL A 449 -12.54 1.67 19.29
CA VAL A 449 -11.20 1.40 19.83
C VAL A 449 -11.33 0.65 21.15
N THR A 450 -12.18 1.12 22.07
CA THR A 450 -12.37 0.50 23.39
C THR A 450 -12.88 -0.94 23.29
N ALA A 451 -13.85 -1.21 22.40
CA ALA A 451 -14.36 -2.56 22.17
C ALA A 451 -13.25 -3.48 21.64
N GLU A 452 -12.44 -2.99 20.71
CA GLU A 452 -11.31 -3.74 20.16
C GLU A 452 -10.23 -4.03 21.22
N CYS A 453 -10.02 -3.14 22.20
CA CYS A 453 -9.15 -3.39 23.35
C CYS A 453 -9.63 -4.54 24.21
N ARG A 454 -10.94 -4.58 24.49
CA ARG A 454 -11.53 -5.61 25.34
C ARG A 454 -11.40 -6.98 24.67
N ALA A 455 -11.60 -7.04 23.36
CA ALA A 455 -11.47 -8.27 22.58
C ALA A 455 -10.01 -8.78 22.48
N THR A 456 -9.02 -7.90 22.65
CA THR A 456 -7.59 -8.25 22.52
C THR A 456 -6.88 -8.44 23.86
N ALA A 457 -7.55 -8.19 25.00
CA ALA A 457 -7.03 -8.49 26.32
C ALA A 457 -7.09 -10.01 26.62
N PRO A 458 -6.03 -10.62 27.18
CA PRO A 458 -6.09 -12.02 27.59
C PRO A 458 -7.17 -12.19 28.66
N ALA A 459 -8.06 -13.17 28.48
CA ALA A 459 -9.09 -13.52 29.46
C ALA A 459 -8.41 -13.77 30.82
N ALA A 460 -8.73 -12.95 31.81
CA ALA A 460 -8.26 -13.17 33.18
C ALA A 460 -8.77 -14.54 33.66
N GLN A 461 -7.86 -15.49 33.82
CA GLN A 461 -8.17 -16.75 34.51
C GLN A 461 -8.51 -16.39 35.96
N SER A 462 -9.71 -16.77 36.40
CA SER A 462 -10.16 -16.63 37.78
C SER A 462 -9.14 -17.26 38.74
N PRO A 463 -8.72 -16.57 39.82
CA PRO A 463 -7.76 -17.14 40.75
C PRO A 463 -8.36 -18.33 41.51
N PRO A 464 -7.54 -19.35 41.85
CA PRO A 464 -7.99 -20.52 42.58
C PRO A 464 -8.32 -20.16 44.03
N SER A 465 -9.41 -20.71 44.54
CA SER A 465 -9.82 -20.62 45.94
C SER A 465 -8.76 -21.28 46.83
N VAL A 466 -8.12 -20.51 47.72
CA VAL A 466 -7.25 -21.09 48.76
C VAL A 466 -7.74 -20.66 50.14
N ALA A 467 -7.86 -21.67 51.00
CA ALA A 467 -8.51 -21.66 52.29
C ALA A 467 -7.83 -20.78 53.34
N THR A 468 -8.69 -20.21 54.20
CA THR A 468 -8.38 -19.48 55.42
C THR A 468 -7.59 -20.32 56.43
N THR A 469 -6.52 -19.78 57.00
CA THR A 469 -6.04 -20.21 58.33
C THR A 469 -5.66 -19.00 59.18
N SER A 470 -6.14 -19.06 60.43
CA SER A 470 -6.19 -18.06 61.49
C SER A 470 -4.86 -17.78 62.21
N GLY A 471 -4.69 -16.57 62.75
CA GLY A 471 -3.66 -16.27 63.76
C GLY A 471 -3.69 -14.85 64.33
N SER A 472 -4.36 -14.68 65.48
CA SER A 472 -4.27 -13.69 66.58
C SER A 472 -3.36 -12.44 66.41
N GLN A 473 -3.91 -11.21 66.40
CA GLN A 473 -4.31 -10.32 67.52
C GLN A 473 -3.20 -9.39 68.09
N GLY A 474 -3.49 -8.08 68.04
CA GLY A 474 -2.78 -7.01 68.77
C GLY A 474 -3.17 -5.59 68.32
N GLU A 475 -4.29 -5.05 68.86
CA GLU A 475 -4.62 -3.64 69.22
C GLU A 475 -3.88 -2.47 68.53
N MET A 476 -4.48 -1.40 67.96
CA MET A 476 -5.83 -0.80 67.91
C MET A 476 -5.84 0.13 66.67
N ASP A 477 -6.82 0.04 65.79
CA ASP A 477 -7.23 1.22 65.01
C ASP A 477 -8.74 1.23 64.76
N PHE A 478 -9.34 2.36 65.10
CA PHE A 478 -10.77 2.65 65.27
C PHE A 478 -11.48 2.95 63.92
N PHE A 479 -10.74 2.87 62.80
CA PHE A 479 -11.23 2.99 61.43
C PHE A 479 -10.53 1.98 60.49
N SER A 480 -10.80 0.68 60.63
CA SER A 480 -10.41 -0.33 59.64
C SER A 480 -11.56 -0.60 58.68
N PHE A 481 -11.59 0.16 57.58
CA PHE A 481 -12.35 -0.23 56.40
C PHE A 481 -11.64 -1.41 55.73
N GLU A 482 -12.38 -2.31 55.08
CA GLU A 482 -11.78 -3.34 54.21
C GLU A 482 -10.73 -2.65 53.32
N VAL A 483 -9.50 -3.16 53.33
CA VAL A 483 -8.52 -2.77 52.32
C VAL A 483 -9.15 -3.21 51.01
N GLU A 484 -9.77 -2.26 50.28
CA GLU A 484 -10.13 -2.50 48.90
C GLU A 484 -8.88 -3.05 48.21
N PRO A 485 -8.99 -4.15 47.45
CA PRO A 485 -7.85 -4.67 46.74
C PRO A 485 -7.24 -3.51 45.97
N LYS A 486 -5.91 -3.32 46.10
CA LYS A 486 -5.20 -2.44 45.17
C LYS A 486 -5.56 -2.94 43.79
N ASP A 487 -6.38 -2.16 43.11
CA ASP A 487 -6.90 -2.49 41.80
C ASP A 487 -5.73 -2.34 40.82
N ASP A 488 -4.87 -3.35 40.75
CA ASP A 488 -3.87 -3.50 39.70
C ASP A 488 -4.55 -3.75 38.33
N THR A 489 -5.88 -3.80 38.29
CA THR A 489 -6.71 -3.83 37.08
C THR A 489 -6.86 -2.44 36.48
N TYR A 490 -5.77 -1.86 35.99
CA TYR A 490 -5.82 -0.70 35.09
C TYR A 490 -6.65 -1.05 33.84
N SER A 491 -7.93 -0.66 33.85
CA SER A 491 -8.93 -1.14 32.90
C SER A 491 -8.62 -0.73 31.46
N ALA A 492 -9.15 -1.48 30.49
CA ALA A 492 -8.95 -1.21 29.06
C ALA A 492 -9.40 0.21 28.67
N GLU A 493 -10.45 0.73 29.31
CA GLU A 493 -10.96 2.09 29.14
C GLU A 493 -9.93 3.13 29.57
N ASN A 494 -9.28 2.92 30.73
CA ASN A 494 -8.26 3.84 31.23
C ASN A 494 -7.02 3.84 30.31
N LYS A 495 -6.59 2.66 29.82
CA LYS A 495 -5.52 2.53 28.80
C LYS A 495 -5.82 3.32 27.53
N VAL A 496 -7.04 3.21 27.01
CA VAL A 496 -7.48 3.92 25.80
C VAL A 496 -7.52 5.41 26.04
N MET A 497 -8.11 5.84 27.16
CA MET A 497 -8.25 7.25 27.46
C MET A 497 -6.88 7.92 27.65
N ASP A 498 -5.93 7.25 28.29
CA ASP A 498 -4.57 7.78 28.45
C ASP A 498 -3.79 7.79 27.12
N TYR A 499 -3.96 6.78 26.26
CA TYR A 499 -3.47 6.85 24.88
C TYR A 499 -4.05 8.05 24.13
N LEU A 500 -5.36 8.24 24.16
CA LEU A 500 -6.04 9.32 23.45
C LEU A 500 -5.67 10.72 23.99
N ARG A 501 -5.43 10.84 25.31
CA ARG A 501 -5.05 12.10 25.98
C ARG A 501 -3.56 12.42 25.87
N SER A 502 -2.69 11.41 25.76
CA SER A 502 -1.24 11.64 25.73
C SER A 502 -0.83 12.59 24.59
N ALA A 503 -0.09 13.64 24.96
CA ALA A 503 0.45 14.62 24.04
C ALA A 503 1.85 14.15 23.58
N TYR A 504 1.99 13.82 22.30
CA TYR A 504 3.30 13.73 21.65
C TYR A 504 3.29 14.53 20.35
N ASP A 505 4.43 15.18 20.11
CA ASP A 505 4.69 16.18 19.08
C ASP A 505 5.01 15.58 17.71
N LEU A 506 4.81 16.43 16.70
CA LEU A 506 4.63 16.17 15.27
C LEU A 506 5.86 15.74 14.44
N GLN A 507 6.91 15.17 15.03
CA GLN A 507 8.11 14.83 14.25
C GLN A 507 8.18 13.33 13.91
N ILE A 508 7.94 13.07 12.61
CA ILE A 508 8.52 12.04 11.72
C ILE A 508 8.72 10.64 12.33
N PHE A 509 8.13 9.62 11.69
CA PHE A 509 8.33 8.18 11.91
C PHE A 509 9.82 7.75 11.98
N ALA A 510 10.48 7.96 13.11
CA ALA A 510 11.78 7.41 13.51
C ALA A 510 11.71 7.05 15.01
N PRO A 511 12.52 6.07 15.46
CA PRO A 511 12.04 4.84 16.07
C PRO A 511 11.25 5.12 17.36
N PHE A 512 9.96 4.80 17.34
CA PHE A 512 9.18 4.71 18.57
C PHE A 512 9.74 3.54 19.39
N GLN A 513 10.49 3.84 20.45
CA GLN A 513 10.53 2.93 21.59
C GLN A 513 9.14 3.00 22.23
N LEU A 514 8.26 2.11 21.78
CA LEU A 514 7.03 1.75 22.49
C LEU A 514 7.43 1.00 23.75
N SER A 515 8.02 1.73 24.71
CA SER A 515 8.26 1.21 26.04
C SER A 515 6.90 1.04 26.73
N ASP A 516 6.54 -0.22 26.88
CA ASP A 516 5.52 -0.71 27.82
C ASP A 516 4.04 -0.51 27.47
N LYS A 517 3.69 -0.62 26.18
CA LYS A 517 2.29 -0.59 25.72
C LYS A 517 1.96 -1.68 24.69
N THR A 518 1.91 -2.93 25.16
CA THR A 518 1.55 -4.13 24.38
C THR A 518 0.30 -3.92 23.53
N PHE A 519 -0.68 -3.18 24.04
CA PHE A 519 -1.94 -2.90 23.37
C PHE A 519 -1.81 -1.98 22.13
N GLU A 520 -1.12 -0.84 22.25
CA GLU A 520 -0.91 0.08 21.12
C GLU A 520 -0.14 -0.60 19.98
N LYS A 521 0.84 -1.44 20.37
CA LYS A 521 1.59 -2.29 19.46
C LYS A 521 0.67 -3.25 18.70
N LEU A 522 -0.22 -3.96 19.40
CA LEU A 522 -1.13 -4.94 18.78
C LEU A 522 -2.11 -4.29 17.78
N LEU A 523 -2.73 -3.17 18.12
CA LEU A 523 -3.64 -2.47 17.20
C LEU A 523 -2.90 -1.92 15.97
N LEU A 524 -1.72 -1.33 16.16
CA LEU A 524 -0.91 -0.82 15.06
C LEU A 524 -0.54 -1.96 14.10
N MET A 525 -0.07 -3.09 14.64
CA MET A 525 0.28 -4.28 13.86
C MET A 525 -0.94 -4.87 13.12
N ARG A 526 -2.12 -4.85 13.76
CA ARG A 526 -3.35 -5.42 13.21
C ARG A 526 -4.00 -4.56 12.13
N TYR A 527 -3.91 -3.24 12.18
CA TYR A 527 -4.71 -2.37 11.28
C TYR A 527 -3.86 -1.52 10.30
N ASN A 528 -2.54 -1.43 10.50
CA ASN A 528 -1.66 -0.56 9.70
C ASN A 528 -0.64 -1.30 8.82
N HIS A 529 -0.85 -2.59 8.54
CA HIS A 529 0.07 -3.43 7.77
C HIS A 529 -0.09 -3.32 6.23
N TRP A 530 -1.10 -2.61 5.73
CA TRP A 530 -1.44 -2.40 4.30
C TRP A 530 -1.31 -0.95 3.81
N PHE A 531 -1.35 -0.77 2.48
CA PHE A 531 -0.84 0.41 1.78
C PHE A 531 -1.93 1.22 1.09
N ASN A 532 -1.68 2.51 0.98
CA ASN A 532 -2.51 3.42 0.18
C ASN A 532 -2.07 3.49 -1.30
N ARG A 533 -1.02 2.75 -1.68
CA ARG A 533 -0.41 2.77 -3.02
C ARG A 533 -0.21 1.36 -3.58
N THR A 534 -0.05 1.28 -4.89
CA THR A 534 0.21 0.04 -5.63
C THR A 534 1.64 -0.16 -6.03
N THR A 535 2.44 0.90 -5.97
CA THR A 535 3.77 0.93 -6.57
C THR A 535 4.62 -0.18 -5.97
N PRO A 536 5.03 -1.17 -6.78
CA PRO A 536 6.00 -2.16 -6.35
C PRO A 536 7.32 -1.47 -5.99
N LEU A 537 8.23 -2.19 -5.32
CA LEU A 537 9.62 -1.72 -5.10
C LEU A 537 10.36 -1.32 -6.40
N PHE A 538 9.83 -1.74 -7.55
CA PHE A 538 10.31 -1.37 -8.87
C PHE A 538 9.71 -0.03 -9.29
N HIS A 539 10.38 1.06 -8.92
CA HIS A 539 10.18 2.34 -9.60
C HIS A 539 10.77 2.21 -11.01
N PHE A 540 9.94 2.46 -12.03
CA PHE A 540 10.40 2.77 -13.39
C PHE A 540 10.06 4.21 -13.73
#